data_AF-A0A2D4JZD6-F1
#
_entry.id   AF-A0A2D4JZD6-F1
#
_cell.length_a   1.000
_cell.length_b   1.000
_cell.length_c   1.000
_cell.angle_alpha   90.00
_cell.angle_beta   90.00
_cell.angle_gamma   90.00
#
_symmetry.space_group_name_H-M   'P 1'
#
loop_
_entity.id
_entity.type
_entity.pdbx_description
1 polymer ?
#
loop_
_entity_poly.entity_id
_entity_poly.type
_entity_poly.pdbx_seq_one_letter_code
_entity_poly.pdbx_strand_id
1 'polypeptide(L)'
;MQLSLTGRIVAIKMNILSKVFYLYQKIPIKLGKKYFEDINKIVLKYIWQRKKVRINIKMLQDVRTRGGFGLPNWEIYYQATALTWMKEWITLRNKRLLTLEGHDL
;
A
#
# COMPACT_ATOMS: atom_id res chain seq x y z
N MET A 1 25.75 7.09 4.59
CA MET A 1 25.67 5.91 3.70
C MET A 1 24.77 6.21 2.50
N GLN A 2 25.29 6.10 1.28
CA GLN A 2 24.46 6.26 0.07
C GLN A 2 23.77 4.92 -0.24
N LEU A 3 22.45 4.85 -0.05
CA LEU A 3 21.67 3.67 -0.45
C LEU A 3 21.61 3.58 -1.97
N SER A 4 21.81 2.37 -2.53
CA SER A 4 21.59 2.09 -3.95
C SER A 4 20.10 2.27 -4.33
N LEU A 5 19.79 2.40 -5.63
CA LEU A 5 18.41 2.57 -6.11
C LEU A 5 17.50 1.41 -5.63
N THR A 6 17.98 0.17 -5.74
CA THR A 6 17.30 -1.01 -5.24
C THR A 6 17.13 -0.99 -3.72
N GLY A 7 18.17 -0.56 -2.98
CA GLY A 7 18.10 -0.43 -1.51
C GLY A 7 17.02 0.57 -1.06
N ARG A 8 16.85 1.69 -1.78
CA ARG A 8 15.78 2.67 -1.51
C ARG A 8 14.40 2.09 -1.76
N ILE A 9 14.21 1.34 -2.85
CA ILE A 9 12.93 0.70 -3.17
C ILE A 9 12.55 -0.33 -2.10
N VAL A 10 13.52 -1.14 -1.65
CA VAL A 10 13.30 -2.10 -0.56
C VAL A 10 12.97 -1.37 0.76
N ALA A 11 13.66 -0.27 1.08
CA ALA A 11 13.36 0.53 2.27
C ALA A 11 11.94 1.13 2.24
N ILE A 12 11.49 1.62 1.07
CA ILE A 12 10.10 2.08 0.88
C ILE A 12 9.12 0.93 1.14
N LYS A 13 9.40 -0.25 0.56
CA LYS A 13 8.56 -1.44 0.72
C LYS A 13 8.49 -1.95 2.16
N MET A 14 9.56 -1.83 2.93
CA MET A 14 9.57 -2.29 4.32
C MET A 14 8.93 -1.28 5.28
N ASN A 15 9.30 0.00 5.18
CA ASN A 15 8.89 1.01 6.16
C ASN A 15 7.61 1.73 5.77
N ILE A 16 7.51 2.24 4.53
CA ILE A 16 6.40 3.11 4.12
C ILE A 16 5.18 2.26 3.79
N LEU A 17 5.36 1.17 3.04
CA LEU A 17 4.26 0.29 2.66
C LEU A 17 3.53 -0.27 3.88
N SER A 18 4.26 -0.79 4.87
CA SER A 18 3.67 -1.35 6.10
C SER A 18 2.83 -0.31 6.85
N LYS A 19 3.32 0.93 6.98
CA LYS A 19 2.60 2.02 7.66
C LYS A 19 1.35 2.46 6.89
N VAL A 20 1.48 2.64 5.58
CA VAL A 20 0.36 3.05 4.71
C VAL A 20 -0.71 1.96 4.66
N PHE A 21 -0.31 0.70 4.59
CA PHE A 21 -1.22 -0.44 4.58
C PHE A 21 -2.04 -0.52 5.86
N TYR A 22 -1.42 -0.31 7.03
CA TYR A 22 -2.12 -0.21 8.30
C TYR A 22 -3.19 0.91 8.28
N LEU A 23 -2.85 2.09 7.74
CA LEU A 23 -3.80 3.19 7.62
C LEU A 23 -4.98 2.85 6.70
N TYR A 24 -4.72 2.22 5.55
CA TYR A 24 -5.79 1.80 4.63
C TYR A 24 -6.74 0.77 5.26
N GLN A 25 -6.24 -0.09 6.14
CA GLN A 25 -7.07 -1.06 6.87
C GLN A 25 -7.93 -0.40 7.95
N LYS A 26 -7.39 0.61 8.65
CA LYS A 26 -8.08 1.24 9.79
C LYS A 26 -9.02 2.37 9.38
N ILE A 27 -8.80 2.98 8.22
CA ILE A 27 -9.51 4.18 7.81
C ILE A 27 -10.24 3.91 6.48
N PRO A 28 -11.55 3.58 6.52
CA PRO A 28 -12.34 3.33 5.32
C PRO A 28 -12.79 4.66 4.68
N ILE A 29 -11.84 5.47 4.22
CA ILE A 29 -12.10 6.73 3.51
C ILE A 29 -11.91 6.54 2.01
N LYS A 30 -12.83 7.08 1.21
CA LYS A 30 -12.67 7.15 -0.25
C LYS A 30 -11.53 8.09 -0.61
N LEU A 31 -10.41 7.51 -1.04
CA LEU A 31 -9.26 8.27 -1.54
C LEU A 31 -9.45 8.63 -3.02
N GLY A 32 -9.17 9.89 -3.37
CA GLY A 32 -9.19 10.36 -4.76
C GLY A 32 -7.86 10.10 -5.49
N LYS A 33 -7.89 10.12 -6.83
CA LYS A 33 -6.69 9.89 -7.68
C LYS A 33 -5.53 10.83 -7.36
N LYS A 34 -5.80 12.10 -7.07
CA LYS A 34 -4.79 13.12 -6.72
C LYS A 34 -3.91 12.70 -5.53
N TYR A 35 -4.49 12.04 -4.53
CA TYR A 35 -3.76 11.56 -3.36
C TYR A 35 -2.68 10.53 -3.75
N PHE A 36 -3.03 9.57 -4.61
CA PHE A 36 -2.07 8.57 -5.09
C PHE A 36 -0.98 9.18 -5.96
N GLU A 37 -1.33 10.16 -6.80
CA GLU A 37 -0.36 10.91 -7.60
C GLU A 37 0.65 11.66 -6.73
N ASP A 38 0.21 12.29 -5.65
CA ASP A 38 1.09 13.03 -4.76
C ASP A 38 2.02 12.12 -3.96
N ILE A 39 1.53 10.97 -3.47
CA ILE A 39 2.40 9.94 -2.88
C ILE A 39 3.43 9.46 -3.91
N ASN A 40 3.00 9.18 -5.14
CA ASN A 40 3.90 8.74 -6.21
C ASN A 40 5.00 9.79 -6.48
N LYS A 41 4.68 11.08 -6.51
CA LYS A 41 5.67 12.16 -6.66
C LYS A 41 6.69 12.17 -5.51
N ILE A 42 6.23 12.02 -4.26
CA ILE A 42 7.10 11.99 -3.08
C ILE A 42 8.05 10.79 -3.14
N VAL A 43 7.51 9.61 -3.46
CA VAL A 43 8.27 8.36 -3.59
C VAL A 43 9.31 8.48 -4.72
N LEU A 44 8.94 9.02 -5.88
CA LEU A 44 9.88 9.25 -6.97
C LEU A 44 10.99 10.23 -6.57
N LYS A 45 10.65 11.33 -5.88
CA LYS A 45 11.63 12.31 -5.40
C LYS A 45 12.63 11.67 -4.42
N TYR A 46 12.18 10.73 -3.59
CA TYR A 46 13.04 9.97 -2.69
C TYR A 46 13.94 8.98 -3.43
N ILE A 47 13.39 8.17 -4.34
CA ILE A 47 14.15 7.18 -5.13
C ILE A 47 15.26 7.87 -5.94
N TRP A 48 14.93 8.99 -6.59
CA TRP A 48 15.86 9.72 -7.46
C TRP A 48 16.68 10.79 -6.72
N GLN A 49 16.55 10.95 -5.39
CA GLN A 49 17.30 11.95 -4.61
C GLN A 49 17.20 13.37 -5.20
N ARG A 50 15.99 13.81 -5.55
CA ARG A 50 15.74 15.09 -6.25
C ARG A 50 16.40 15.24 -7.63
N LYS A 51 17.02 14.20 -8.18
CA LYS A 51 17.47 14.17 -9.59
C LYS A 51 16.30 13.89 -10.53
N LYS A 52 16.47 14.20 -11.81
CA LYS A 52 15.46 13.92 -12.85
C LYS A 52 15.15 12.41 -12.90
N VAL A 53 13.86 12.09 -12.90
CA VAL A 53 13.34 10.72 -13.04
C VAL A 53 13.82 10.15 -14.37
N ARG A 54 14.49 8.99 -14.35
CA ARG A 54 15.01 8.33 -15.56
C ARG A 54 14.12 7.20 -16.07
N ILE A 55 13.36 6.55 -15.18
CA ILE A 55 12.53 5.39 -15.49
C ILE A 55 11.08 5.73 -15.17
N ASN A 56 10.17 5.36 -16.07
CA ASN A 56 8.73 5.53 -15.86
C ASN A 56 8.27 4.76 -14.61
N ILE A 57 7.38 5.36 -13.81
CA ILE A 57 6.86 4.74 -12.59
C ILE A 57 6.17 3.41 -12.87
N LYS A 58 5.49 3.26 -14.01
CA LYS A 58 4.85 2.00 -14.41
C LYS A 58 5.87 0.86 -14.55
N MET A 59 7.05 1.14 -15.11
CA MET A 59 8.13 0.15 -15.21
C MET A 59 8.78 -0.13 -13.85
N LEU A 60 8.88 0.87 -12.98
CA LEU A 60 9.36 0.67 -11.60
C LEU A 60 8.42 -0.24 -10.78
N GLN A 61 7.11 -0.12 -11.01
CA GLN A 61 6.07 -0.89 -10.32
C GLN A 61 5.88 -2.31 -10.88
N ASP A 62 6.39 -2.59 -12.08
CA ASP A 62 6.28 -3.91 -12.67
C ASP A 62 7.08 -4.95 -11.87
N VAL A 63 6.69 -6.21 -12.02
CA VAL A 63 7.30 -7.36 -11.36
C VAL A 63 8.71 -7.61 -11.88
N ARG A 64 9.59 -8.14 -11.02
CA ARG A 64 10.97 -8.46 -11.38
C ARG A 64 11.09 -9.45 -12.54
N THR A 65 10.13 -10.36 -12.69
CA THR A 65 10.09 -11.34 -13.78
C THR A 65 9.88 -10.69 -15.16
N ARG A 66 9.32 -9.48 -15.21
CA ARG A 66 9.14 -8.68 -16.44
C ARG A 66 10.20 -7.58 -16.58
N GLY A 67 11.26 -7.61 -15.78
CA GLY A 67 12.32 -6.59 -15.78
C GLY A 67 11.99 -5.34 -14.97
N GLY A 68 10.91 -5.36 -14.17
CA GLY A 68 10.56 -4.27 -13.26
C GLY A 68 11.33 -4.30 -11.93
N PHE A 69 11.14 -3.25 -11.13
CA PHE A 69 11.81 -3.12 -9.82
C PHE A 69 10.94 -3.55 -8.63
N GLY A 70 9.64 -3.81 -8.85
CA GLY A 70 8.69 -4.22 -7.81
C GLY A 70 8.36 -3.11 -6.81
N LEU A 71 8.34 -1.85 -7.25
CA LEU A 71 7.85 -0.72 -6.45
C LEU A 71 6.34 -0.91 -6.16
N PRO A 72 5.86 -0.70 -4.92
CA PRO A 72 4.44 -0.84 -4.63
C PRO A 72 3.59 0.18 -5.39
N ASN A 73 2.43 -0.26 -5.89
CA ASN A 73 1.40 0.61 -6.44
C ASN A 73 0.32 0.88 -5.39
N TRP A 74 0.34 2.09 -4.82
CA TRP A 74 -0.53 2.51 -3.73
C TRP A 74 -2.03 2.39 -4.03
N GLU A 75 -2.43 2.63 -5.28
CA GLU A 75 -3.83 2.54 -5.70
C GLU A 75 -4.33 1.09 -5.65
N ILE A 76 -3.53 0.15 -6.16
CA ILE A 76 -3.86 -1.28 -6.14
C ILE A 76 -3.90 -1.81 -4.70
N TYR A 77 -2.95 -1.41 -3.86
CA TYR A 77 -2.95 -1.79 -2.43
C TYR A 77 -4.20 -1.27 -1.69
N TYR A 78 -4.61 -0.04 -1.97
CA TYR A 78 -5.83 0.53 -1.40
C TYR A 78 -7.08 -0.25 -1.85
N GLN A 79 -7.21 -0.52 -3.15
CA GLN A 79 -8.32 -1.30 -3.70
C GLN A 79 -8.40 -2.72 -3.10
N ALA A 80 -7.27 -3.41 -3.01
CA ALA A 80 -7.20 -4.74 -2.38
C ALA A 80 -7.63 -4.72 -0.91
N THR A 81 -7.23 -3.68 -0.18
CA THR A 81 -7.63 -3.50 1.23
C THR A 81 -9.12 -3.23 1.34
N ALA A 82 -9.68 -2.36 0.50
CA ALA A 82 -11.12 -2.09 0.46
C ALA A 82 -11.94 -3.35 0.13
N LEU A 83 -11.47 -4.19 -0.80
CA LEU A 83 -12.09 -5.48 -1.12
C LEU A 83 -12.03 -6.46 0.06
N THR A 84 -10.90 -6.49 0.78
CA THR A 84 -10.75 -7.32 1.99
C THR A 84 -11.76 -6.88 3.06
N TRP A 85 -11.92 -5.57 3.24
CA TRP A 85 -12.92 -5.01 4.15
C TRP A 85 -14.34 -5.40 3.75
N MET A 86 -14.70 -5.24 2.47
CA MET A 86 -16.01 -5.66 1.95
C MET A 86 -16.26 -7.16 2.15
N LYS A 87 -15.26 -8.01 1.92
CA LYS A 87 -15.33 -9.45 2.19
C LYS A 87 -15.61 -9.72 3.67
N GLU A 88 -14.91 -9.02 4.56
CA GLU A 88 -15.08 -9.16 6.01
C GLU A 88 -16.51 -8.79 6.43
N TRP A 89 -17.05 -7.67 5.95
CA TRP A 89 -18.45 -7.28 6.18
C TRP A 89 -19.48 -8.30 5.68
N ILE A 90 -19.27 -8.85 4.49
CA ILE A 90 -20.18 -9.88 3.94
C ILE A 90 -20.15 -11.14 4.80
N THR A 91 -18.97 -11.52 5.30
CA THR A 91 -18.74 -12.72 6.12
C THR A 91 -19.22 -12.53 7.57
N LEU A 92 -19.13 -11.31 8.10
CA LEU A 92 -19.57 -10.94 9.46
C LEU A 92 -21.07 -11.15 9.68
N ARG A 93 -21.90 -11.16 8.63
CA ARG A 93 -23.33 -11.47 8.74
C ARG A 93 -23.63 -12.87 9.28
N ASN A 94 -22.67 -13.79 9.28
CA ASN A 94 -22.86 -15.18 9.72
C ASN A 94 -22.09 -15.59 10.99
N LYS A 95 -21.38 -14.66 11.63
CA LYS A 95 -20.82 -14.90 12.97
C LYS A 95 -21.54 -14.01 13.96
N ARG A 96 -22.54 -14.63 14.59
CA ARG A 96 -23.22 -14.14 15.79
C ARG A 96 -22.28 -13.29 16.65
N LEU A 97 -22.67 -12.05 16.89
CA LEU A 97 -22.13 -11.13 17.90
C LEU A 97 -22.15 -11.70 19.35
N LEU A 98 -22.69 -12.91 19.54
CA LEU A 98 -22.93 -13.59 20.82
C LEU A 98 -21.66 -14.13 21.52
N THR A 99 -20.46 -13.89 21.01
CA THR A 99 -19.21 -14.33 21.71
C THR A 99 -18.49 -13.19 22.43
N LEU A 100 -19.01 -11.96 22.34
CA LEU A 100 -18.53 -10.83 23.15
C LEU A 100 -19.29 -10.70 24.47
N GLU A 101 -20.46 -11.31 24.60
CA GLU A 101 -21.16 -11.48 25.87
C GLU A 101 -20.74 -12.80 26.50
N GLY A 102 -19.47 -12.86 26.91
CA GLY A 102 -19.08 -13.77 27.98
C GLY A 102 -19.78 -13.32 29.26
N HIS A 103 -21.02 -13.74 29.45
CA HIS A 103 -21.64 -13.77 30.77
C HIS A 103 -21.87 -15.24 31.12
N ASP A 104 -20.94 -15.76 31.91
CA ASP A 104 -21.19 -16.94 32.74
C ASP A 104 -22.44 -16.69 33.58
N LEU A 105 -23.40 -17.63 33.47
CA LEU A 105 -24.40 -17.96 34.48
C LEU A 105 -24.36 -19.48 34.67
#